data_AF-A0A9P6X865-F1
#
_entry.id   AF-A0A9P6X865-F1
#
_cell.length_a   1.000
_cell.length_b   1.000
_cell.length_c   1.000
_cell.angle_alpha   90.00
_cell.angle_beta   90.00
_cell.angle_gamma   90.00
#
_symmetry.space_group_name_H-M   'P 1'
#
loop_
_entity.id
_entity.type
_entity.pdbx_description
1 polymer ?
#
loop_
_entity_poly.entity_id
_entity_poly.type
_entity_poly.pdbx_seq_one_letter_code
_entity_poly.pdbx_strand_id
1 'polypeptide(L)'
;MTDLTINVEFSGGMELLFKNVSKHTLQIPAKQSSGEPSRLQELIFYIRDKMMTEKQDLFVEKDTVRPGILVLINNVDWELCDELEYQLEDKDEIVFISTLHGG
;
A
#
# COMPACT_ATOMS: atom_id res chain seq x y z
N MET A 1 16.29 -6.97 13.55
CA MET A 1 15.53 -7.16 12.30
C MET A 1 15.68 -5.85 11.55
N THR A 2 16.02 -5.89 10.27
CA THR A 2 16.18 -4.66 9.49
C THR A 2 14.82 -4.31 8.93
N ASP A 3 14.37 -3.08 9.16
CA ASP A 3 13.15 -2.58 8.53
C ASP A 3 13.47 -2.11 7.12
N LEU A 4 12.52 -2.28 6.20
CA LEU A 4 12.54 -1.76 4.84
C LEU A 4 11.95 -0.35 4.87
N THR A 5 12.59 0.56 4.16
CA THR A 5 12.05 1.90 3.92
C THR A 5 11.22 1.87 2.64
N ILE A 6 9.89 1.93 2.76
CA ILE A 6 8.97 1.90 1.61
C ILE A 6 8.40 3.28 1.37
N ASN A 7 8.42 3.74 0.12
CA ASN A 7 7.79 5.00 -0.29
C ASN A 7 6.39 4.69 -0.81
N VAL A 8 5.37 5.28 -0.20
CA VAL A 8 3.98 5.10 -0.58
C VAL A 8 3.40 6.42 -1.08
N GLU A 9 2.73 6.38 -2.23
CA GLU A 9 2.00 7.53 -2.76
C GLU A 9 0.51 7.22 -2.94
N PHE A 10 -0.34 8.13 -2.46
CA PHE A 10 -1.78 8.11 -2.66
C PHE A 10 -2.19 9.20 -3.64
N SER A 11 -3.00 8.84 -4.62
CA SER A 11 -3.48 9.73 -5.68
C SER A 11 -4.94 9.45 -6.06
N GLY A 12 -5.52 10.28 -6.91
CA GLY A 12 -6.92 10.16 -7.34
C GLY A 12 -7.93 10.49 -6.24
N GLY A 13 -7.59 11.46 -5.37
CA GLY A 13 -8.41 11.91 -4.24
C GLY A 13 -8.26 11.04 -2.97
N MET A 14 -7.44 9.99 -3.03
CA MET A 14 -7.21 9.08 -1.91
C MET A 14 -6.35 9.71 -0.81
N GLU A 15 -5.49 10.67 -1.15
CA GLU A 15 -4.69 11.46 -0.22
C GLU A 15 -5.53 12.16 0.88
N LEU A 16 -6.82 12.41 0.60
CA LEU A 16 -7.77 12.96 1.57
C LEU A 16 -7.99 12.02 2.78
N LEU A 17 -7.86 10.71 2.59
CA LEU A 17 -7.92 9.72 3.67
C LEU A 17 -6.67 9.73 4.56
N PHE A 18 -5.60 10.36 4.08
CA PHE A 18 -4.29 10.42 4.74
C PHE A 18 -3.90 11.85 5.09
N LYS A 19 -4.85 12.61 5.63
CA LYS A 19 -4.68 14.01 6.08
C LYS A 19 -4.24 14.96 4.97
N ASN A 20 -4.68 14.70 3.74
CA ASN A 20 -4.30 15.45 2.53
C ASN A 20 -2.79 15.42 2.25
N VAL A 21 -2.12 14.33 2.63
CA VAL A 21 -0.71 14.06 2.33
C VAL A 21 -0.65 12.91 1.35
N SER A 22 -0.07 13.16 0.17
CA SER A 22 0.02 12.15 -0.89
C SER A 22 1.18 11.17 -0.68
N LYS A 23 2.38 11.66 -0.35
CA LYS A 23 3.58 10.83 -0.21
C LYS A 23 3.92 10.56 1.25
N HIS A 24 4.21 9.31 1.56
CA HIS A 24 4.59 8.82 2.89
C HIS A 24 5.80 7.91 2.79
N THR A 25 6.67 7.94 3.79
CA THR A 25 7.77 6.98 3.92
C THR A 25 7.51 6.12 5.14
N LEU A 26 7.36 4.81 4.94
CA LEU A 26 7.01 3.84 5.97
C LEU A 26 8.18 2.93 6.28
N GLN A 27 8.31 2.56 7.56
CA GLN A 27 9.25 1.55 8.02
C GLN A 27 8.47 0.25 8.22
N ILE A 28 8.72 -0.73 7.35
CA ILE A 28 8.04 -2.02 7.34
C ILE A 28 9.05 -3.10 7.73
N PRO A 29 8.77 -3.98 8.70
CA PRO A 29 9.70 -5.06 9.02
C PRO A 29 10.02 -5.88 7.76
N ALA A 30 11.29 -6.20 7.48
CA ALA A 30 11.63 -7.00 6.30
C ALA A 30 11.09 -8.44 6.35
N LYS A 31 10.70 -8.90 7.55
CA LYS A 31 10.13 -10.22 7.77
C LYS A 31 8.89 -10.13 8.65
N GLN A 32 7.93 -10.98 8.34
CA GLN A 32 6.74 -11.23 9.13
C GLN A 32 7.09 -11.94 10.44
N SER A 33 6.13 -12.01 11.37
CA SER A 33 6.31 -12.76 12.63
C SER A 33 6.55 -14.27 12.41
N SER A 34 6.12 -14.81 11.27
CA SER A 34 6.38 -16.19 10.84
C SER A 34 7.82 -16.44 10.37
N GLY A 35 8.59 -15.39 10.09
CA GLY A 35 9.95 -15.46 9.52
C GLY A 35 10.02 -15.34 8.00
N GLU A 36 8.87 -15.35 7.32
CA GLU A 36 8.75 -15.13 5.88
C GLU A 36 9.00 -13.66 5.51
N PRO A 37 9.45 -13.35 4.27
CA PRO A 37 9.57 -11.98 3.79
C PRO A 37 8.24 -11.22 3.85
N SER A 38 8.31 -9.92 4.10
CA SER A 38 7.12 -9.07 4.03
C SER A 38 6.66 -8.89 2.58
N ARG A 39 5.36 -9.07 2.37
CA ARG A 39 4.72 -8.98 1.06
C ARG A 39 3.88 -7.71 0.95
N LEU A 40 3.45 -7.37 -0.26
CA LEU A 40 2.57 -6.22 -0.50
C LEU A 40 1.29 -6.28 0.34
N GLN A 41 0.74 -7.48 0.57
CA GLN A 41 -0.41 -7.66 1.47
C GLN A 41 -0.16 -7.10 2.88
N GLU A 42 1.03 -7.31 3.44
CA GLU A 42 1.39 -6.81 4.78
C GLU A 42 1.47 -5.28 4.79
N LEU A 43 1.95 -4.67 3.71
CA LEU A 43 1.93 -3.21 3.56
C LEU A 43 0.51 -2.66 3.50
N ILE A 44 -0.39 -3.30 2.74
CA ILE A 44 -1.80 -2.90 2.64
C ILE A 44 -2.48 -2.95 4.02
N PHE A 45 -2.27 -4.04 4.77
CA PHE A 45 -2.80 -4.18 6.13
C PHE A 45 -2.18 -3.18 7.10
N TYR A 46 -0.87 -2.92 6.98
CA TYR A 46 -0.21 -1.88 7.77
C TYR A 46 -0.85 -0.51 7.54
N ILE A 47 -1.06 -0.12 6.28
CA ILE A 47 -1.69 1.16 5.93
C ILE A 47 -3.11 1.22 6.51
N ARG A 48 -3.92 0.18 6.30
CA ARG A 48 -5.29 0.07 6.83
C ARG A 48 -5.32 0.26 8.35
N ASP A 49 -4.46 -0.45 9.08
CA ASP A 49 -4.54 -0.56 10.53
C ASP A 49 -3.81 0.56 11.28
N LYS A 50 -2.78 1.15 10.67
CA LYS A 50 -1.90 2.13 11.33
C LYS A 50 -2.06 3.55 10.80
N MET A 51 -2.40 3.73 9.53
CA MET A 51 -2.45 5.05 8.92
C MET A 51 -3.85 5.63 8.82
N MET A 52 -4.87 4.78 8.67
CA MET A 52 -6.25 5.24 8.53
C MET A 52 -6.92 5.38 9.90
N THR A 53 -7.62 6.49 10.13
CA THR A 53 -8.37 6.75 11.36
C THR A 53 -9.82 6.28 11.31
N GLU A 54 -10.41 6.28 10.11
CA GLU A 54 -11.80 5.89 9.84
C GLU A 54 -11.93 5.48 8.37
N LYS A 55 -13.04 4.81 8.02
CA LYS A 55 -13.39 4.46 6.62
C LYS A 55 -12.36 3.56 5.91
N GLN A 56 -11.81 2.58 6.63
CA GLN A 56 -10.91 1.55 6.09
C GLN A 56 -11.49 0.84 4.86
N ASP A 57 -12.81 0.64 4.83
CA ASP A 57 -13.56 0.06 3.72
C ASP A 57 -13.46 0.85 2.40
N LEU A 58 -12.98 2.11 2.44
CA LEU A 58 -12.73 2.89 1.23
C LEU A 58 -11.40 2.52 0.56
N PHE A 59 -10.47 1.91 1.29
CA PHE A 59 -9.15 1.51 0.82
C PHE A 59 -9.03 -0.01 0.63
N VAL A 60 -9.54 -0.78 1.59
CA VAL A 60 -9.47 -2.26 1.58
C VAL A 60 -10.89 -2.83 1.49
N GLU A 61 -11.06 -3.86 0.67
CA GLU A 61 -12.27 -4.68 0.67
C GLU A 61 -11.87 -6.16 0.82
N LYS A 62 -12.41 -6.83 1.84
CA LYS A 62 -11.96 -8.17 2.29
C LYS A 62 -10.47 -8.14 2.66
N ASP A 63 -9.62 -8.81 1.88
CA ASP A 63 -8.20 -9.01 2.17
C ASP A 63 -7.28 -8.36 1.10
N THR A 64 -7.83 -7.48 0.26
CA THR A 64 -7.11 -6.77 -0.82
C THR A 64 -7.58 -5.32 -0.97
N VAL A 65 -6.91 -4.54 -1.82
CA VAL A 65 -7.34 -3.18 -2.15
C VAL A 65 -8.74 -3.20 -2.78
N ARG A 66 -9.54 -2.19 -2.45
CA ARG A 66 -10.90 -2.06 -2.97
C ARG A 66 -10.89 -1.98 -4.51
N PRO A 67 -11.82 -2.65 -5.21
CA PRO A 67 -11.98 -2.49 -6.66
C PRO A 67 -12.10 -1.01 -7.06
N GLY A 68 -11.42 -0.65 -8.15
CA GLY A 68 -11.30 0.74 -8.58
C GLY A 68 -10.10 1.48 -8.00
N ILE A 69 -9.26 0.82 -7.20
CA ILE A 69 -7.91 1.29 -6.87
C ILE A 69 -6.91 0.55 -7.76
N LEU A 70 -6.07 1.31 -8.47
CA LEU A 70 -4.92 0.78 -9.20
C LEU A 70 -3.70 0.82 -8.29
N VAL A 71 -2.84 -0.20 -8.38
CA VAL A 71 -1.60 -0.28 -7.62
C VAL A 71 -0.43 -0.39 -8.59
N LEU A 72 0.57 0.48 -8.40
CA LEU A 72 1.83 0.41 -9.13
C LEU A 72 2.97 0.09 -8.16
N ILE A 73 3.86 -0.79 -8.59
CA ILE A 73 5.08 -1.16 -7.88
C ILE A 73 6.24 -0.69 -8.76
N ASN A 74 7.00 0.30 -8.30
CA ASN A 74 8.12 0.89 -9.05
C ASN A 74 7.72 1.34 -10.48
N ASN A 75 6.53 1.97 -10.60
CA ASN A 75 5.91 2.39 -11.85
C ASN A 75 5.47 1.25 -12.79
N VAL A 76 5.42 0.01 -12.30
CA VAL A 76 4.91 -1.16 -13.03
C VAL A 76 3.57 -1.57 -12.45
N ASP A 77 2.64 -1.98 -13.32
CA ASP A 77 1.35 -2.51 -12.91
C ASP A 77 1.54 -3.76 -12.03
N TRP A 78 0.93 -3.77 -10.83
CA TRP A 78 1.09 -4.86 -9.85
C TRP A 78 0.66 -6.24 -10.40
N GLU A 79 -0.21 -6.29 -11.42
CA GLU A 79 -0.63 -7.54 -12.08
C GLU A 79 0.56 -8.26 -12.75
N LEU A 80 1.63 -7.51 -13.06
CA LEU A 80 2.88 -8.05 -13.60
C LEU A 80 3.91 -8.40 -12.51
N CYS A 81 3.59 -8.13 -11.24
CA CYS A 81 4.49 -8.24 -10.09
C CYS A 81 3.96 -9.20 -9.03
N ASP A 82 3.12 -10.18 -9.40
CA ASP A 82 2.50 -11.14 -8.47
C ASP A 82 1.55 -10.50 -7.43
N GLU A 83 1.05 -9.29 -7.69
CA GLU A 83 0.02 -8.59 -6.90
C GLU A 83 0.32 -8.59 -5.38
N LEU A 84 -0.56 -9.21 -4.58
CA LEU A 84 -0.46 -9.30 -3.12
C LEU A 84 0.78 -10.07 -2.64
N GLU A 85 1.28 -10.98 -3.47
CA GLU A 85 2.38 -11.88 -3.16
C GLU A 85 3.76 -11.24 -3.43
N TYR A 86 3.79 -10.07 -4.06
CA TYR A 86 5.01 -9.31 -4.30
C TYR A 86 5.81 -9.16 -3.00
N GLN A 87 7.06 -9.62 -3.01
CA GLN A 87 7.98 -9.45 -1.90
C GLN A 87 8.53 -8.02 -1.90
N LEU A 88 8.31 -7.28 -0.81
CA LEU A 88 8.80 -5.91 -0.69
C LEU A 88 10.32 -5.87 -0.63
N GLU A 89 10.89 -4.87 -1.30
CA GLU A 89 12.31 -4.53 -1.26
C GLU A 89 12.55 -3.14 -0.66
N ASP A 90 13.76 -2.91 -0.16
CA ASP A 90 14.11 -1.61 0.41
C ASP A 90 14.06 -0.52 -0.68
N LYS A 91 13.38 0.59 -0.36
CA LYS A 91 13.16 1.77 -1.21
C LYS A 91 12.15 1.58 -2.34
N ASP A 92 11.37 0.51 -2.32
CA ASP A 92 10.25 0.37 -3.25
C ASP A 92 9.33 1.59 -3.23
N GLU A 93 8.85 1.95 -4.41
CA GLU A 93 7.83 2.98 -4.61
C GLU A 93 6.50 2.32 -4.94
N ILE A 94 5.54 2.42 -4.02
CA ILE A 94 4.21 1.82 -4.14
C ILE A 94 3.18 2.94 -4.29
N VAL A 95 2.47 2.97 -5.41
CA VAL A 95 1.49 4.01 -5.71
C VAL A 95 0.09 3.42 -5.73
N PHE A 96 -0.83 4.01 -4.96
CA PHE A 96 -2.25 3.67 -4.94
C PHE A 96 -3.06 4.80 -5.58
N ILE A 97 -3.78 4.50 -6.66
CA ILE A 97 -4.54 5.48 -7.43
C ILE A 97 -6.02 5.11 -7.40
N SER A 98 -6.86 5.97 -6.80
CA SER A 98 -8.32 5.80 -6.87
C SER A 98 -8.83 6.26 -8.24
N THR A 99 -9.48 5.36 -8.96
CA THR A 99 -10.14 5.65 -10.25
C THR A 99 -11.63 5.97 -10.09
N LEU A 100 -12.18 5.80 -8.88
CA LEU A 100 -13.60 5.99 -8.58
C LEU A 100 -13.96 7.40 -8.10
N HIS A 101 -13.01 8.15 -7.54
CA HIS A 101 -13.28 9.45 -6.89
C HIS A 101 -12.83 10.67 -7.73
N GLY A 102 -12.70 10.50 -9.04
CA GLY A 102 -12.38 11.59 -9.97
C GLY A 102 -13.62 12.40 -10.34
N GLY A 103 -14.03 13.32 -9.47
CA GLY A 103 -15.10 14.30 -9.71
C GLY A 103 -14.84 15.60 -8.98
#